data_AF-D3S567-F1
#
_entry.id   AF-D3S567-F1
#
_cell.length_a   1.000
_cell.length_b   1.000
_cell.length_c   1.000
_cell.angle_alpha   90.00
_cell.angle_beta   90.00
_cell.angle_gamma   90.00
#
_symmetry.space_group_name_H-M   'P 1'
#
loop_
_entity.id
_entity.type
_entity.pdbx_description
1 polymer ?
#
loop_
_entity_poly.entity_id
_entity_poly.type
_entity_poly.pdbx_seq_one_letter_code
_entity_poly.pdbx_strand_id
1 'polypeptide(L)'
;MDNDKMEFVATLISILTVKEALNSEMENFVKVRAAIDKRELNDEDKVAIFNINSTTSYQVFFIDKDTDIEELKEEFKKMNVRINYDSEQVLKRYIERLRE
;
A
#
# COMPACT_ATOMS: atom_id res chain seq x y z
N MET A 1 6.24 -24.96 21.61
CA MET A 1 5.18 -24.75 20.60
C MET A 1 5.40 -23.36 20.07
N ASP A 2 6.24 -23.28 19.04
CA ASP A 2 6.47 -22.07 18.27
C ASP A 2 5.12 -21.55 17.80
N ASN A 3 4.80 -20.32 18.21
CA ASN A 3 3.69 -19.57 17.63
C ASN A 3 4.06 -19.36 16.17
N ASP A 4 3.62 -20.26 15.30
CA ASP A 4 3.51 -20.07 13.87
C ASP A 4 2.54 -18.90 13.66
N LYS A 5 3.04 -17.69 13.88
CA LYS A 5 2.36 -16.47 13.50
C LYS A 5 2.29 -16.52 11.99
N MET A 6 1.18 -17.03 11.45
CA MET A 6 0.87 -16.98 10.03
C MET A 6 1.12 -15.54 9.56
N GLU A 7 2.26 -15.35 8.89
CA GLU A 7 2.64 -14.07 8.34
C GLU A 7 2.04 -14.02 6.94
N PHE A 8 1.10 -13.09 6.75
CA PHE A 8 0.49 -12.93 5.45
C PHE A 8 1.45 -12.21 4.50
N VAL A 9 1.30 -12.45 3.20
CA VAL A 9 2.12 -11.80 2.18
C VAL A 9 1.29 -10.78 1.44
N ALA A 10 1.67 -9.51 1.51
CA ALA A 10 1.15 -8.44 0.68
C ALA A 10 1.87 -8.44 -0.67
N THR A 11 1.09 -8.47 -1.74
CA THR A 11 1.58 -8.32 -3.12
C THR A 11 1.00 -7.04 -3.70
N LEU A 12 1.85 -6.16 -4.22
CA LEU A 12 1.43 -4.98 -4.97
C LEU A 12 0.73 -5.43 -6.25
N ILE A 13 -0.53 -5.04 -6.41
CA ILE A 13 -1.30 -5.31 -7.62
C ILE A 13 -1.17 -4.15 -8.60
N SER A 14 -1.30 -2.92 -8.12
CA SER A 14 -1.32 -1.74 -8.98
C SER A 14 -0.97 -0.48 -8.21
N ILE A 15 -0.44 0.50 -8.93
CA ILE A 15 -0.29 1.87 -8.46
C ILE A 15 -1.15 2.74 -9.37
N LEU A 16 -2.15 3.40 -8.79
CA LEU A 16 -3.14 4.21 -9.51
C LEU A 16 -3.11 5.65 -9.00
N THR A 17 -3.67 6.57 -9.77
CA THR A 17 -4.05 7.87 -9.20
C THR A 17 -5.22 7.70 -8.24
N VAL A 18 -5.34 8.60 -7.27
CA VAL A 18 -6.54 8.70 -6.42
C VAL A 18 -7.78 8.84 -7.28
N LYS A 19 -7.74 9.64 -8.34
CA LYS A 19 -8.85 9.75 -9.29
C LYS A 19 -9.26 8.40 -9.87
N GLU A 20 -8.31 7.63 -10.41
CA GLU A 20 -8.59 6.29 -10.94
C GLU A 20 -9.13 5.34 -9.87
N ALA A 21 -8.51 5.37 -8.68
CA ALA A 21 -8.89 4.49 -7.59
C ALA A 21 -10.30 4.84 -7.05
N LEU A 22 -10.66 6.12 -6.99
CA LEU A 22 -12.00 6.60 -6.63
C LEU A 22 -13.06 6.23 -7.68
N ASN A 23 -12.68 6.08 -8.94
CA ASN A 23 -13.59 5.61 -9.99
C ASN A 23 -13.61 4.08 -10.14
N SER A 24 -13.05 3.35 -9.17
CA SER A 24 -12.93 1.88 -9.17
C SER A 24 -13.52 1.27 -7.90
N GLU A 25 -13.54 -0.05 -7.81
CA GLU A 25 -13.93 -0.79 -6.60
C GLU A 25 -13.06 -0.47 -5.37
N MET A 26 -11.92 0.21 -5.58
CA MET A 26 -10.99 0.64 -4.52
C MET A 26 -11.40 1.95 -3.83
N GLU A 27 -12.48 2.62 -4.27
CA GLU A 27 -12.92 3.93 -3.77
C GLU A 27 -13.02 3.95 -2.24
N ASN A 28 -13.73 2.98 -1.66
CA ASN A 28 -13.95 2.91 -0.23
C ASN A 28 -12.65 2.69 0.55
N PHE A 29 -11.73 1.88 0.01
CA PHE A 29 -10.43 1.62 0.64
C PHE A 29 -9.56 2.88 0.66
N VAL A 30 -9.54 3.64 -0.43
CA VAL A 30 -8.82 4.92 -0.53
C VAL A 30 -9.38 5.94 0.45
N LYS A 31 -10.71 6.08 0.53
CA LYS A 31 -11.37 7.01 1.46
C LYS A 31 -11.08 6.65 2.93
N VAL A 32 -11.16 5.37 3.28
CA VAL A 32 -10.84 4.90 4.62
C VAL A 32 -9.37 5.18 4.96
N ARG A 33 -8.45 4.87 4.04
CA ARG A 33 -7.03 5.14 4.27
C ARG A 33 -6.76 6.64 4.45
N ALA A 34 -7.34 7.49 3.61
CA ALA A 34 -7.21 8.94 3.75
C ALA A 34 -7.74 9.45 5.09
N ALA A 35 -8.85 8.91 5.58
CA ALA A 35 -9.39 9.27 6.90
C ALA A 35 -8.46 8.83 8.05
N ILE A 36 -7.81 7.66 7.92
CA ILE A 36 -6.82 7.17 8.91
C ILE A 36 -5.58 8.05 8.92
N ASP A 37 -5.04 8.38 7.75
CA ASP A 37 -3.86 9.25 7.57
C ASP A 37 -4.19 10.75 7.79
N LYS A 38 -5.47 11.09 8.02
CA LYS A 38 -5.98 12.49 8.10
C LYS A 38 -5.53 13.34 6.92
N ARG A 39 -5.52 12.73 5.74
CA ARG A 39 -5.03 13.31 4.49
C ARG A 39 -6.21 13.73 3.60
N GLU A 40 -6.06 14.85 2.92
CA GLU A 40 -6.99 15.26 1.86
C GLU A 40 -6.73 14.46 0.57
N LEU A 41 -7.80 14.07 -0.11
CA LEU A 41 -7.72 13.32 -1.36
C LEU A 41 -7.48 14.28 -2.53
N ASN A 42 -6.29 14.27 -3.11
CA ASN A 42 -6.03 14.97 -4.37
C ASN A 42 -6.10 13.99 -5.54
N ASP A 43 -6.78 14.35 -6.62
CA ASP A 43 -6.96 13.49 -7.79
C ASP A 43 -5.64 12.96 -8.40
N GLU A 44 -4.58 13.75 -8.30
CA GLU A 44 -3.26 13.43 -8.87
C GLU A 44 -2.37 12.60 -7.94
N ASP A 45 -2.73 12.47 -6.66
CA ASP A 45 -1.98 11.67 -5.69
C ASP A 45 -1.91 10.22 -6.15
N LYS A 46 -0.80 9.54 -5.81
CA LYS A 46 -0.61 8.13 -6.15
C LYS A 46 -0.95 7.24 -4.97
N VAL A 47 -1.63 6.14 -5.26
CA VAL A 47 -1.97 5.12 -4.27
C VAL A 47 -1.47 3.76 -4.75
N ALA A 48 -0.75 3.06 -3.87
CA ALA A 48 -0.34 1.69 -4.06
C ALA A 48 -1.37 0.75 -3.43
N ILE A 49 -1.85 -0.21 -4.21
CA ILE A 49 -2.84 -1.20 -3.80
C ILE A 49 -2.17 -2.55 -3.65
N PHE A 50 -2.24 -3.09 -2.44
CA PHE A 50 -1.69 -4.39 -2.08
C PHE A 50 -2.83 -5.37 -1.81
N ASN A 51 -2.72 -6.58 -2.30
CA ASN A 51 -3.57 -7.68 -1.89
C ASN A 51 -2.85 -8.54 -0.87
N ILE A 52 -3.56 -8.86 0.21
CA ILE A 52 -3.06 -9.76 1.24
C ILE A 52 -3.37 -11.19 0.79
N ASN A 53 -2.33 -11.90 0.36
CA ASN A 53 -2.43 -13.27 -0.16
C ASN A 53 -3.15 -14.17 0.85
N SER A 54 -3.93 -15.11 0.33
CA SER A 54 -4.78 -16.02 1.11
C SER A 54 -5.97 -15.34 1.81
N THR A 55 -6.26 -14.07 1.50
CA THR A 55 -7.44 -13.34 1.97
C THR A 55 -8.08 -12.57 0.81
N THR A 56 -9.26 -12.00 1.05
CA THR A 56 -9.91 -11.02 0.16
C THR A 56 -9.69 -9.58 0.63
N SER A 57 -8.64 -9.34 1.41
CA SER A 57 -8.32 -8.03 1.99
C SER A 57 -7.33 -7.28 1.11
N TYR A 58 -7.64 -6.02 0.85
CA TYR A 58 -6.78 -5.09 0.13
C TYR A 58 -6.30 -4.01 1.10
N GLN A 59 -5.03 -3.63 0.97
CA GLN A 59 -4.46 -2.50 1.67
C GLN A 59 -4.00 -1.44 0.68
N VAL A 60 -4.40 -0.20 0.97
CA VAL A 60 -4.07 0.96 0.16
C VAL A 60 -3.11 1.84 0.95
N PHE A 61 -2.06 2.32 0.29
CA PHE A 61 -1.12 3.29 0.86
C PHE A 61 -0.90 4.43 -0.12
N PHE A 62 -0.84 5.66 0.39
CA PHE A 62 -0.47 6.83 -0.40
C PHE A 62 1.04 6.80 -0.65
N ILE A 63 1.43 7.09 -1.89
CA ILE A 63 2.83 7.12 -2.33
C ILE A 63 3.16 8.53 -2.81
N ASP A 64 4.13 9.12 -2.14
CA ASP A 64 4.67 10.45 -2.36
C ASP A 64 6.17 10.38 -2.62
N LYS A 65 6.73 11.52 -3.03
CA LYS A 65 8.18 11.67 -3.19
C LYS A 65 8.93 11.41 -1.88
N ASP A 66 8.34 11.77 -0.75
CA ASP A 66 8.92 11.62 0.59
C ASP A 66 8.60 10.26 1.23
N THR A 67 7.79 9.41 0.59
CA THR A 67 7.43 8.11 1.15
C THR A 67 8.67 7.27 1.42
N ASP A 68 8.77 6.79 2.66
CA ASP A 68 9.77 5.83 3.06
C ASP A 68 9.19 4.40 3.06
N ILE A 69 9.92 3.49 2.41
CA ILE A 69 9.46 2.11 2.30
C ILE A 69 9.65 1.32 3.59
N GLU A 70 10.58 1.71 4.46
CA GLU A 70 10.75 1.07 5.77
C GLU A 70 9.55 1.36 6.67
N GLU A 71 9.04 2.60 6.69
CA GLU A 71 7.80 2.95 7.40
C GLU A 71 6.62 2.09 6.93
N LEU A 72 6.47 1.92 5.61
CA LEU A 72 5.41 1.11 5.02
C LEU A 72 5.56 -0.37 5.41
N LYS A 73 6.79 -0.88 5.51
CA LYS A 73 7.06 -2.23 6.03
C LYS A 73 6.75 -2.37 7.51
N GLU A 74 7.01 -1.35 8.32
CA GLU A 74 6.63 -1.34 9.73
C GLU A 74 5.11 -1.38 9.93
N GLU A 75 4.36 -0.64 9.13
CA GLU A 75 2.89 -0.67 9.12
C GLU A 75 2.35 -2.07 8.79
N PHE A 76 2.90 -2.73 7.78
CA PHE A 76 2.54 -4.13 7.47
C PHE A 76 2.93 -5.08 8.60
N LYS A 77 4.09 -4.89 9.22
CA LYS A 77 4.58 -5.73 10.33
C LYS A 77 3.67 -5.63 11.56
N LYS A 78 3.10 -4.45 11.86
CA LYS A 78 2.09 -4.28 12.92
C LYS A 78 0.83 -5.12 12.67
N MET A 79 0.51 -5.38 11.40
CA MET A 79 -0.61 -6.21 10.96
C MET A 79 -0.24 -7.68 10.78
N ASN A 80 1.00 -8.07 11.13
CA ASN A 80 1.52 -9.43 10.90
C ASN A 80 1.54 -9.81 9.40
N VAL A 81 1.77 -8.81 8.55
CA VAL A 81 1.88 -8.91 7.10
C VAL A 81 3.32 -8.54 6.69
N ARG A 82 3.85 -9.21 5.66
CA ARG A 82 5.08 -8.79 4.99
C ARG A 82 4.81 -8.48 3.52
N ILE A 83 5.55 -7.54 2.94
CA ILE A 83 5.55 -7.33 1.49
C ILE A 83 6.45 -8.39 0.84
N ASN A 84 6.06 -8.94 -0.30
CA ASN A 84 6.97 -9.78 -1.07
C ASN A 84 8.12 -8.96 -1.69
N TYR A 85 9.25 -9.62 -1.92
CA TYR A 85 10.46 -8.97 -2.44
C TYR A 85 10.22 -8.22 -3.76
N ASP A 86 9.46 -8.79 -4.68
CA ASP A 86 9.19 -8.19 -5.99
C ASP A 86 8.43 -6.87 -5.86
N SER A 87 7.34 -6.84 -5.08
CA SER A 87 6.58 -5.62 -4.86
C SER A 87 7.35 -4.57 -4.08
N GLU A 88 8.21 -4.98 -3.14
CA GLU A 88 9.13 -4.05 -2.47
C GLU A 88 10.07 -3.37 -3.50
N GLN A 89 10.64 -4.14 -4.44
CA GLN A 89 11.51 -3.60 -5.48
C GLN A 89 10.79 -2.68 -6.45
N VAL A 90 9.56 -3.04 -6.86
CA VAL A 90 8.73 -2.19 -7.73
C VAL A 90 8.40 -0.87 -7.03
N LEU A 91 8.02 -0.92 -5.75
CA LEU A 91 7.68 0.27 -4.98
C LEU A 91 8.91 1.18 -4.78
N LYS A 92 10.09 0.60 -4.45
CA LYS A 92 11.35 1.35 -4.35
C LYS A 92 11.64 2.11 -5.63
N ARG A 93 11.64 1.41 -6.77
CA ARG A 93 11.91 2.03 -8.07
C ARG A 93 10.88 3.10 -8.42
N TYR A 94 9.62 2.92 -8.03
CA TYR A 94 8.57 3.91 -8.26
C TYR A 94 8.81 5.18 -7.44
N ILE A 95 9.11 5.04 -6.15
CA ILE A 95 9.43 6.16 -5.26
C ILE A 95 10.70 6.88 -5.72
N GLU A 96 11.74 6.14 -6.12
CA GLU A 96 12.98 6.72 -6.67
C GLU A 96 12.68 7.58 -7.91
N ARG A 97 11.87 7.09 -8.85
CA ARG A 97 11.47 7.85 -10.04
C ARG A 97 10.60 9.07 -9.74
N LEU A 98 9.85 9.06 -8.63
CA LEU A 98 9.09 10.23 -8.21
C LEU A 98 10.00 11.34 -7.65
N ARG A 99 11.17 10.97 -7.12
CA ARG A 99 12.14 11.91 -6.54
C ARG A 99 12.99 12.63 -7.61
N GLU A 100 13.14 12.04 -8.78
CA GLU A 100 13.71 12.68 -9.98
C GLU A 100 12.84 13.83 -10.50
#